data_AF-A0A7H4MNG5-F1
#
_entry.id   AF-A0A7H4MNG5-F1
#
_cell.length_a   1.000
_cell.length_b   1.000
_cell.length_c   1.000
_cell.angle_alpha   90.00
_cell.angle_beta   90.00
_cell.angle_gamma   90.00
#
_symmetry.space_group_name_H-M   'P 1'
#
loop_
_entity.id
_entity.type
_entity.pdbx_description
1 polymer ?
#
loop_
_entity_poly.entity_id
_entity_poly.type
_entity_poly.pdbx_seq_one_letter_code
_entity_poly.pdbx_strand_id
1 'polypeptide(L)' 'MTVIEYDPTCQQANEYRQLAQKIVNNTKKVVPTPCTMDELESLLMEFGIMEEEDTSIIGKTAAEENAA' A
#
# COMPACT_ATOMS: atom_id res chain seq x y z
N MET A 1 6.22 -14.55 24.10
CA MET A 1 7.53 -14.64 23.42
C MET A 1 7.45 -13.80 22.16
N THR A 2 8.07 -12.63 22.17
CA THR A 2 8.15 -11.75 20.99
C THR A 2 9.29 -12.20 20.08
N VAL A 3 9.34 -11.71 18.83
CA VAL A 3 10.49 -11.97 17.93
C VAL A 3 11.81 -11.51 18.55
N ILE A 4 11.78 -10.42 19.32
CA ILE A 4 12.95 -9.88 20.04
C ILE A 4 13.44 -10.84 21.14
N GLU A 5 12.51 -11.51 21.84
CA GLU A 5 12.85 -12.49 22.89
C GLU A 5 13.21 -13.86 22.32
N TYR A 6 12.61 -14.24 21.19
CA TYR A 6 12.82 -15.53 20.54
C TYR A 6 14.17 -15.61 19.82
N ASP A 7 14.46 -14.61 18.97
CA ASP A 7 15.75 -14.46 18.29
C ASP A 7 16.13 -12.98 18.26
N PRO A 8 16.89 -12.51 19.26
CA PRO A 8 17.30 -11.11 19.36
C PRO A 8 18.15 -10.63 18.17
N THR A 9 18.75 -11.53 17.40
CA THR A 9 19.73 -11.23 16.35
C THR A 9 19.14 -11.25 14.94
N CYS A 10 17.92 -11.79 14.76
CA CYS A 10 17.27 -11.81 13.46
C CYS A 10 17.00 -10.40 12.92
N GLN A 11 16.95 -10.28 11.59
CA GLN A 11 16.70 -9.00 10.92
C GLN A 11 15.36 -8.39 11.34
N GLN A 12 14.33 -9.21 11.53
CA GLN A 12 13.01 -8.75 11.96
C GLN A 12 13.01 -8.15 13.37
N ALA A 13 13.84 -8.67 14.30
CA ALA A 13 14.01 -8.05 15.61
C ALA A 13 14.62 -6.64 15.50
N ASN A 14 15.53 -6.43 14.54
CA ASN A 14 16.08 -5.11 14.26
C ASN A 14 15.05 -4.16 13.64
N GLU A 15 14.16 -4.64 12.77
CA GLU A 15 13.04 -3.83 12.26
C GLU A 15 12.13 -3.34 13.39
N TYR A 16 11.79 -4.20 14.36
CA TYR A 16 11.01 -3.77 15.53
C TYR A 16 11.73 -2.75 16.41
N ARG A 17 13.05 -2.88 16.60
CA ARG A 17 13.85 -1.88 17.34
C ARG A 17 13.90 -0.55 16.60
N GLN A 18 14.05 -0.57 15.29
CA GLN A 18 14.02 0.63 14.45
C GLN A 18 12.65 1.31 14.50
N LEU A 19 11.57 0.54 14.40
CA LEU A 19 10.20 1.03 14.57
C LEU A 19 10.01 1.69 15.95
N ALA A 20 10.46 1.02 17.02
CA ALA A 20 10.39 1.56 18.37
C ALA A 20 11.12 2.89 18.50
N GLN A 21 12.33 3.00 17.93
CA GLN A 21 13.10 4.25 17.91
C GLN A 21 12.39 5.37 17.15
N LYS A 22 11.79 5.07 15.99
CA LYS A 22 11.01 6.03 15.19
C LYS A 22 9.80 6.54 15.97
N ILE A 23 9.12 5.67 16.71
CA ILE A 23 7.97 6.04 17.55
C ILE A 23 8.40 6.95 18.71
N VAL A 24 9.44 6.56 19.46
CA VAL A 24 9.95 7.33 20.60
C VAL A 24 10.39 8.73 20.18
N ASN A 25 11.02 8.85 19.02
CA ASN A 25 11.51 10.12 18.49
C ASN A 25 10.47 10.90 17.66
N ASN A 26 9.25 10.37 17.46
CA ASN A 26 8.28 11.03 16.58
C ASN A 26 7.73 12.31 17.21
N THR A 27 8.01 13.44 16.57
CA THR A 27 7.47 14.76 16.94
C THR A 27 6.32 15.21 16.03
N LYS A 28 6.06 14.51 14.92
CA LYS A 28 4.99 14.85 13.97
C LYS A 28 3.66 14.29 14.47
N LYS A 29 2.86 15.15 15.09
CA LYS A 29 1.51 14.85 15.59
C LYS A 29 0.53 15.81 14.93
N VAL A 30 -0.31 15.30 14.03
CA VAL A 30 -1.22 16.10 13.22
C VAL A 30 -2.62 15.50 13.26
N VAL A 31 -3.64 16.32 13.03
CA VAL A 31 -4.99 15.82 12.70
C VAL A 31 -4.94 15.33 11.26
N PRO A 32 -5.32 14.07 10.97
CA PRO A 32 -5.28 13.55 9.61
C PRO A 32 -6.31 14.25 8.72
N THR A 33 -5.93 14.51 7.47
CA THR A 33 -6.85 14.94 6.41
C THR A 33 -7.26 13.71 5.61
N PRO A 34 -8.54 13.33 5.58
CA PRO A 34 -9.01 12.24 4.72
C PRO A 34 -8.74 12.57 3.24
N CYS A 35 -8.27 11.58 2.47
CA CYS A 35 -8.21 11.67 1.01
C CYS A 35 -9.57 11.33 0.38
N THR A 36 -9.80 11.79 -0.84
CA THR A 36 -10.95 11.37 -1.66
C THR A 36 -10.70 9.98 -2.26
N MET A 37 -11.76 9.35 -2.81
CA MET A 37 -11.59 8.07 -3.51
C MET A 37 -10.74 8.21 -4.78
N ASP A 38 -10.96 9.27 -5.56
CA ASP A 38 -10.15 9.55 -6.75
C ASP A 38 -8.66 9.71 -6.41
N GLU A 39 -8.34 10.35 -5.27
CA GLU A 39 -6.96 10.49 -4.78
C GLU A 39 -6.36 9.15 -4.35
N LEU A 40 -7.17 8.29 -3.72
CA LEU A 40 -6.74 6.95 -3.31
C LEU A 40 -6.50 6.03 -4.51
N GLU A 41 -7.40 6.02 -5.49
CA GLU A 41 -7.27 5.24 -6.73
C GLU A 41 -6.05 5.69 -7.53
N SER A 42 -5.86 7.01 -7.67
CA SER A 42 -4.68 7.59 -8.32
C SER A 42 -3.38 7.15 -7.62
N LEU A 43 -3.36 7.12 -6.28
CA LEU A 43 -2.22 6.65 -5.50
C LEU A 43 -1.93 5.17 -5.75
N LEU A 44 -2.96 4.32 -5.82
CA LEU A 44 -2.78 2.88 -6.08
C LEU A 44 -2.26 2.60 -7.48
N MET A 45 -2.70 3.38 -8.49
CA MET A 45 -2.16 3.33 -9.85
C MET A 45 -0.71 3.82 -9.91
N GLU A 46 -0.38 4.95 -9.25
CA GLU A 46 0.97 5.52 -9.22
C GLU A 46 2.01 4.54 -8.68
N PHE A 47 1.69 3.85 -7.58
CA PHE A 47 2.59 2.88 -6.95
C PHE A 47 2.54 1.50 -7.62
N GLY A 48 1.79 1.33 -8.71
CA GLY A 48 1.70 0.10 -9.50
C GLY A 48 1.07 -1.06 -8.74
N ILE A 49 0.22 -0.78 -7.74
CA ILE A 49 -0.53 -1.80 -6.98
C ILE A 49 -1.73 -2.26 -7.81
N MET A 50 -2.26 -1.39 -8.66
CA MET A 50 -3.24 -1.70 -9.69
C MET A 50 -2.60 -1.56 -11.07
N GLU A 51 -2.83 -2.52 -11.95
CA GLU A 51 -2.57 -2.34 -13.38
C GLU A 51 -3.60 -1.34 -13.95
N GLU A 52 -3.24 -0.57 -14.98
CA GLU A 52 -4.25 0.19 -15.73
C GLU A 52 -5.32 -0.78 -16.22
N GLU A 53 -6.54 -0.70 -15.68
CA GLU A 53 -7.64 -1.48 -16.21
C GLU A 53 -7.87 -1.03 -17.65
N ASP A 54 -7.80 -1.97 -18.61
CA ASP A 54 -8.08 -1.68 -20.02
C ASP A 54 -9.56 -1.32 -20.18
N THR A 55 -9.86 -0.04 -20.00
CA THR A 55 -11.21 0.52 -20.08
C THR A 55 -11.82 0.36 -21.48
N SER A 56 -11.05 -0.06 -22.49
CA SER A 56 -11.53 -0.32 -23.84
C SER A 56 -12.46 -1.54 -23.92
N ILE A 57 -12.49 -2.40 -22.89
CA ILE A 57 -13.32 -3.61 -22.82
C ILE A 57 -14.61 -3.37 -22.00
N ILE A 58 -14.65 -2.31 -21.18
CA ILE A 58 -15.80 -2.01 -20.32
C ILE A 58 -17.03 -1.69 -21.21
N GLY A 59 -18.04 -2.55 -21.16
CA GLY A 59 -19.29 -2.39 -21.90
C GLY A 59 -19.33 -3.01 -23.29
N LYS A 60 -18.25 -3.67 -23.76
CA LYS A 60 -18.30 -4.47 -25.00
C LYS A 60 -18.88 -5.84 -24.71
N THR A 61 -19.80 -6.29 -25.56
CA THR A 61 -20.25 -7.68 -25.53
C THR A 61 -19.16 -8.59 -26.09
N ALA A 62 -19.11 -9.85 -25.66
CA ALA A 62 -18.14 -10.83 -26.16
C ALA A 62 -18.18 -11.04 -27.69
N ALA A 63 -19.28 -10.63 -28.35
CA ALA A 63 -19.41 -10.64 -29.80
C ALA A 63 -18.69 -9.45 -30.48
N GLU A 64 -18.61 -8.29 -29.80
CA GLU A 64 -17.98 -7.07 -30.33
C GLU A 64 -16.47 -7.06 -30.14
N GLU A 65 -15.95 -7.77 -29.13
CA GLU A 65 -14.51 -7.97 -28.91
C GLU A 65 -13.88 -8.89 -29.96
N ASN A 66 -14.55 -9.99 -30.31
CA ASN A 66 -14.04 -11.01 -31.24
C ASN A 66 -14.21 -10.66 -32.73
N ALA A 67 -14.84 -9.51 -33.05
CA ALA A 67 -15.11 -9.07 -34.41
C ALA A 67 -14.08 -8.06 -34.96
N ALA A 68 -13.09 -7.67 -34.15
CA ALA A 68 -11.95 -6.82 -34.51
C ALA A 68 -10.66 -7.65 -34.67
#